data_AF-A0A6B3HPW7-F1
#
_entry.id   AF-A0A6B3HPW7-F1
#
_cell.length_a   1.000
_cell.length_b   1.000
_cell.length_c   1.000
_cell.angle_alpha   90.00
_cell.angle_beta   90.00
_cell.angle_gamma   90.00
#
_symmetry.space_group_name_H-M   'P 1'
#
loop_
_entity.id
_entity.type
_entity.pdbx_description
1 polymer ?
#
loop_
_entity_poly.entity_id
_entity_poly.type
_entity_poly.pdbx_seq_one_letter_code
_entity_poly.pdbx_strand_id
1 'polypeptide(L)'
;AIALRCWRLPEREYAYFAVDYLRRYVSSCSSGFLPVLHHLVTTVPWWDTVDLLAAHVAGPLVAADPALAREMDRWIDDDLWVARTALLHQLRYKEATDADRLFGYCLRRADHPDFFI
;
A
#
# COMPACT_ATOMS: atom_id res chain seq x y z
N ALA A 1 -6.76 1.39 -15.47
CA ALA A 1 -8.10 1.83 -15.94
C ALA A 1 -9.24 1.19 -15.16
N ILE A 2 -9.29 -0.14 -15.01
CA ILE A 2 -10.39 -0.84 -14.32
C ILE A 2 -10.51 -0.43 -12.85
N ALA A 3 -9.44 -0.54 -12.06
CA ALA A 3 -9.46 -0.20 -10.63
C ALA A 3 -9.97 1.23 -10.36
N LEU A 4 -9.50 2.22 -11.13
CA LEU A 4 -9.95 3.61 -11.03
C LEU A 4 -11.43 3.79 -11.36
N ARG A 5 -12.00 2.99 -12.26
CA ARG A 5 -13.44 3.04 -12.57
C ARG A 5 -14.26 2.45 -11.43
N CYS A 6 -13.81 1.34 -10.86
CA CYS A 6 -14.44 0.74 -9.69
C CYS A 6 -14.40 1.68 -8.48
N TRP A 7 -13.31 2.43 -8.29
CA TRP A 7 -13.15 3.39 -7.18
C TRP A 7 -14.12 4.59 -7.23
N ARG A 8 -14.82 4.77 -8.36
CA ARG A 8 -15.83 5.83 -8.53
C ARG A 8 -17.25 5.35 -8.27
N LEU A 9 -17.45 4.05 -8.09
CA LEU A 9 -18.76 3.47 -7.81
C LEU A 9 -19.02 3.51 -6.30
N PRO A 10 -20.29 3.71 -5.89
CA PRO A 10 -20.60 3.96 -4.47
C PRO A 10 -20.52 2.70 -3.60
N GLU A 11 -20.79 1.52 -4.15
CA GLU A 11 -20.76 0.27 -3.40
C GLU A 11 -19.33 -0.22 -3.15
N ARG A 12 -19.05 -0.61 -1.90
CA ARG A 12 -17.70 -1.00 -1.45
C ARG A 12 -17.21 -2.27 -2.14
N GLU A 13 -18.12 -3.12 -2.58
CA GLU A 13 -17.84 -4.35 -3.32
C GLU A 13 -17.08 -4.10 -4.62
N TYR A 14 -17.26 -2.94 -5.26
CA TYR A 14 -16.44 -2.57 -6.42
C TYR A 14 -14.99 -2.27 -6.03
N ALA A 15 -14.76 -1.66 -4.86
CA ALA A 15 -13.41 -1.47 -4.33
C ALA A 15 -12.75 -2.82 -4.03
N TYR A 16 -13.48 -3.77 -3.44
CA TYR A 16 -12.97 -5.13 -3.21
C TYR A 16 -12.61 -5.84 -4.52
N PHE A 17 -13.49 -5.78 -5.52
CA PHE A 17 -13.20 -6.32 -6.85
C PHE A 17 -11.94 -5.68 -7.46
N ALA A 18 -11.77 -4.35 -7.33
CA ALA A 18 -10.60 -3.66 -7.84
C ALA A 18 -9.30 -4.13 -7.15
N VAL A 19 -9.34 -4.31 -5.83
CA VAL A 19 -8.20 -4.81 -5.05
C VAL A 19 -7.85 -6.25 -5.45
N ASP A 20 -8.84 -7.14 -5.57
CA ASP A 20 -8.62 -8.53 -6.01
C ASP A 20 -8.09 -8.59 -7.45
N TYR A 21 -8.61 -7.75 -8.34
CA TYR A 21 -8.11 -7.61 -9.70
C TYR A 21 -6.65 -7.17 -9.70
N LEU A 22 -6.30 -6.12 -8.95
CA LEU A 22 -4.92 -5.64 -8.85
C LEU A 22 -3.99 -6.70 -8.24
N ARG A 23 -4.40 -7.37 -7.16
CA ARG A 23 -3.64 -8.47 -6.55
C ARG A 23 -3.30 -9.57 -7.57
N ARG A 24 -4.22 -9.89 -8.48
CA ARG A 24 -4.01 -10.89 -9.53
C ARG A 24 -3.06 -10.40 -10.64
N TYR A 25 -3.10 -9.13 -10.98
CA TYR A 25 -2.41 -8.57 -12.15
C TYR A 25 -1.27 -7.59 -11.83
N VAL A 26 -0.87 -7.45 -10.56
CA VAL A 26 0.20 -6.52 -10.14
C VAL A 26 1.53 -6.81 -10.85
N SER A 27 1.83 -8.06 -11.17
CA SER A 27 3.03 -8.45 -11.93
C SER A 27 3.09 -7.87 -13.35
N SER A 28 1.96 -7.38 -13.87
CA SER A 28 1.87 -6.68 -15.15
C SER A 28 1.97 -5.15 -15.01
N CYS A 29 2.07 -4.63 -13.79
CA CYS A 29 2.23 -3.20 -13.51
C CYS A 29 3.72 -2.82 -13.51
N SER A 30 4.02 -1.62 -14.01
CA SER A 30 5.33 -0.99 -13.83
C SER A 30 5.35 -0.11 -12.59
N SER A 31 6.52 0.40 -12.22
CA SER A 31 6.68 1.39 -11.15
C SER A 31 5.86 2.67 -11.38
N GLY A 32 5.50 2.98 -12.63
CA GLY A 32 4.58 4.06 -12.98
C GLY A 32 3.15 3.88 -12.45
N PHE A 33 2.80 2.72 -11.88
CA PHE A 33 1.51 2.49 -11.22
C PHE A 33 1.46 3.06 -9.80
N LEU A 34 2.60 3.38 -9.18
CA LEU A 34 2.64 3.84 -7.79
C LEU A 34 1.77 5.10 -7.52
N PRO A 35 1.71 6.12 -8.41
CA PRO A 35 0.79 7.24 -8.23
C PRO A 35 -0.70 6.83 -8.25
N VAL A 36 -1.06 5.80 -9.02
CA VAL A 36 -2.41 5.25 -9.02
C VAL A 36 -2.69 4.54 -7.69
N LEU A 37 -1.75 3.74 -7.20
CA LEU A 37 -1.86 3.10 -5.89
C LEU A 37 -2.05 4.13 -4.78
N HIS A 38 -1.26 5.20 -4.77
CA HIS A 38 -1.41 6.31 -3.82
C HIS A 38 -2.83 6.88 -3.87
N HIS A 39 -3.33 7.21 -5.07
CA HIS A 39 -4.70 7.71 -5.23
C HIS A 39 -5.76 6.75 -4.67
N LEU A 40 -5.62 5.43 -4.88
CA LEU A 40 -6.55 4.45 -4.32
C LEU A 40 -6.52 4.48 -2.78
N VAL A 41 -5.32 4.46 -2.20
CA VAL A 41 -5.11 4.51 -0.75
C VAL A 41 -5.69 5.77 -0.12
N THR A 42 -5.67 6.92 -0.82
CA THR A 42 -6.10 8.20 -0.22
C THR A 42 -7.55 8.61 -0.48
N THR A 43 -8.28 7.96 -1.40
CA THR A 43 -9.58 8.49 -1.86
C THR A 43 -10.78 8.04 -1.01
N VAL A 44 -10.87 6.75 -0.68
CA VAL A 44 -11.90 6.20 0.23
C VAL A 44 -11.26 5.21 1.19
N PRO A 45 -10.29 5.70 2.01
CA PRO A 45 -9.44 4.84 2.80
C PRO A 45 -10.22 4.11 3.89
N TRP A 46 -9.95 2.82 4.02
CA TRP A 46 -10.26 2.03 5.20
C TRP A 46 -9.42 0.74 5.18
N TRP A 47 -9.26 0.08 6.34
CA TRP A 47 -8.34 -1.05 6.51
C TRP A 47 -8.64 -2.23 5.58
N ASP A 48 -9.92 -2.44 5.26
CA ASP A 48 -10.45 -3.50 4.39
C ASP A 48 -9.79 -3.51 3.00
N THR A 49 -9.42 -2.34 2.48
CA THR A 49 -8.79 -2.17 1.17
C THR A 49 -7.32 -1.78 1.27
N VAL A 50 -6.97 -0.89 2.21
CA VAL A 50 -5.60 -0.39 2.37
C VAL A 50 -4.63 -1.52 2.71
N ASP A 51 -4.99 -2.43 3.61
CA ASP A 51 -4.10 -3.51 4.03
C ASP A 51 -3.78 -4.46 2.87
N LEU A 52 -4.79 -4.76 2.05
CA LEU A 52 -4.63 -5.60 0.87
C LEU A 52 -3.84 -4.88 -0.22
N LEU A 53 -4.10 -3.59 -0.45
CA LEU A 53 -3.31 -2.76 -1.37
C LEU A 53 -1.84 -2.69 -0.94
N ALA A 54 -1.56 -2.55 0.36
CA ALA A 54 -0.20 -2.53 0.88
C ALA A 54 0.51 -3.86 0.66
N ALA A 55 -0.07 -4.96 1.15
CA ALA A 55 0.58 -6.27 1.14
C ALA A 55 0.61 -6.94 -0.24
N HIS A 56 -0.35 -6.63 -1.12
CA HIS A 56 -0.50 -7.29 -2.42
C HIS A 56 -0.28 -6.40 -3.63
N VAL A 57 -0.15 -5.08 -3.46
CA VAL A 57 0.15 -4.16 -4.57
C VAL A 57 1.42 -3.37 -4.30
N ALA A 58 1.51 -2.62 -3.19
CA ALA A 58 2.72 -1.87 -2.83
C ALA A 58 3.92 -2.81 -2.68
N GLY A 59 3.76 -3.88 -1.90
CA GLY A 59 4.80 -4.88 -1.65
C GLY A 59 5.38 -5.46 -2.95
N PRO A 60 4.58 -6.07 -3.84
CA PRO A 60 5.09 -6.59 -5.11
C PRO A 60 5.69 -5.52 -6.04
N LEU A 61 5.17 -4.29 -6.06
CA LEU A 61 5.77 -3.20 -6.85
C LEU A 61 7.17 -2.84 -6.34
N VAL A 62 7.34 -2.68 -5.03
CA VAL A 62 8.64 -2.37 -4.40
C VAL A 62 9.62 -3.54 -4.55
N ALA A 63 9.13 -4.78 -4.47
CA ALA A 63 9.98 -5.96 -4.66
C ALA A 63 10.49 -6.06 -6.11
N ALA A 64 9.66 -5.67 -7.10
CA ALA A 64 10.03 -5.67 -8.51
C ALA A 64 10.93 -4.48 -8.89
N ASP A 65 10.77 -3.32 -8.24
CA ASP A 65 11.59 -2.13 -8.41
C ASP A 65 12.01 -1.56 -7.04
N PRO A 66 13.16 -2.01 -6.50
CA PRO A 66 13.64 -1.56 -5.18
C PRO A 66 13.88 -0.06 -5.07
N ALA A 67 13.97 0.69 -6.18
CA ALA A 67 14.08 2.15 -6.12
C ALA A 67 12.83 2.80 -5.50
N LEU A 68 11.67 2.12 -5.59
CA LEU A 68 10.42 2.55 -4.95
C LEU A 68 10.45 2.46 -3.42
N ALA A 69 11.44 1.80 -2.82
CA ALA A 69 11.61 1.82 -1.38
C ALA A 69 11.69 3.25 -0.81
N ARG A 70 12.32 4.17 -1.56
CA ARG A 70 12.42 5.59 -1.19
C ARG A 70 11.05 6.25 -1.06
N GLU A 71 10.05 5.77 -1.79
CA GLU A 71 8.68 6.26 -1.68
C GLU A 71 8.04 5.80 -0.38
N MET A 72 8.27 4.55 0.01
CA MET A 72 7.83 4.05 1.31
C MET A 72 8.49 4.83 2.45
N ASP A 73 9.76 5.22 2.29
CA ASP A 73 10.49 6.01 3.29
C ASP A 73 9.89 7.41 3.47
N ARG A 74 9.20 7.93 2.45
CA ARG A 74 8.43 9.19 2.51
C ARG A 74 7.02 8.98 3.04
N TRP A 75 6.34 7.94 2.55
CA TRP A 75 4.95 7.63 2.87
C TRP A 75 4.74 7.33 4.35
N ILE A 76 5.75 6.76 5.00
CA ILE A 76 5.73 6.54 6.43
C ILE A 76 5.57 7.83 7.23
N ASP A 77 5.85 9.03 6.71
CA ASP A 77 5.69 10.31 7.41
C ASP A 77 4.43 11.10 6.97
N ASP A 78 3.57 10.47 6.16
CA ASP A 78 2.36 11.07 5.56
C ASP A 78 1.07 10.82 6.40
N ASP A 79 -0.10 11.00 5.81
CA ASP A 79 -1.41 10.70 6.42
C ASP A 79 -1.55 9.21 6.81
N LEU A 80 -2.41 8.97 7.81
CA LEU A 80 -2.67 7.67 8.46
C LEU A 80 -2.56 6.45 7.52
N TRP A 81 -3.33 6.44 6.42
CA TRP A 81 -3.44 5.27 5.55
C TRP A 81 -2.26 5.10 4.59
N VAL A 82 -1.59 6.19 4.25
CA VAL A 82 -0.36 6.17 3.45
C VAL A 82 0.79 5.64 4.31
N ALA A 83 0.88 6.09 5.57
CA ALA A 83 1.82 5.57 6.56
C ALA A 83 1.59 4.09 6.86
N ARG A 84 0.32 3.67 7.04
CA ARG A 84 -0.05 2.26 7.20
C ARG A 84 0.35 1.41 6.00
N THR A 85 0.22 1.96 4.78
CA THR A 85 0.69 1.28 3.56
C THR A 85 2.21 1.08 3.58
N ALA A 86 2.97 2.09 4.00
CA ALA A 86 4.42 1.98 4.16
C ALA A 86 4.81 0.96 5.23
N LEU A 87 4.11 0.89 6.37
CA LEU A 87 4.35 -0.13 7.41
C LEU A 87 4.08 -1.56 6.89
N LEU A 88 2.99 -1.75 6.14
CA LEU A 88 2.52 -3.08 5.75
C LEU A 88 3.05 -3.59 4.40
N HIS A 89 3.76 -2.78 3.60
CA HIS A 89 4.18 -3.22 2.26
C HIS A 89 5.06 -4.48 2.28
N GLN A 90 5.85 -4.69 3.34
CA GLN A 90 6.71 -5.87 3.50
C GLN A 90 6.02 -7.07 4.15
N LEU A 91 4.71 -7.00 4.46
CA LEU A 91 3.99 -8.02 5.26
C LEU A 91 4.15 -9.46 4.74
N ARG A 92 4.41 -9.63 3.44
CA ARG A 92 4.58 -10.96 2.82
C ARG A 92 6.00 -11.29 2.37
N TYR A 93 7.00 -10.48 2.74
CA TYR A 93 8.38 -10.66 2.27
C TYR A 93 9.10 -11.83 2.96
N LYS A 94 8.63 -12.25 4.15
CA LYS A 94 9.22 -13.36 4.92
C LYS A 94 10.72 -13.12 5.15
N GLU A 95 11.58 -14.05 4.73
CA GLU A 95 13.04 -13.97 4.88
C GLU A 95 13.66 -12.79 4.11
N ALA A 96 12.96 -12.23 3.12
CA ALA A 96 13.40 -11.07 2.36
C ALA A 96 13.00 -9.72 3.00
N THR A 97 12.42 -9.73 4.20
CA THR A 97 12.03 -8.50 4.91
C THR A 97 13.27 -7.68 5.29
N ASP A 98 13.29 -6.42 4.90
CA ASP A 98 14.24 -5.42 5.40
C ASP A 98 13.80 -4.99 6.81
N ALA A 99 14.37 -5.67 7.81
CA ALA A 99 14.04 -5.49 9.22
C ALA A 99 14.44 -4.09 9.72
N ASP A 100 15.56 -3.54 9.26
CA ASP A 100 16.03 -2.22 9.66
C ASP A 100 15.04 -1.14 9.21
N ARG A 101 14.55 -1.23 7.97
CA ARG A 101 13.50 -0.34 7.48
C ARG A 101 12.21 -0.50 8.27
N LEU A 102 11.76 -1.73 8.47
CA LEU A 102 10.51 -2.01 9.19
C LEU A 102 10.55 -1.44 10.61
N PHE A 103 11.59 -1.75 11.38
CA PHE A 103 11.72 -1.23 12.73
C PHE A 103 11.96 0.28 12.76
N GLY A 104 12.68 0.85 11.79
CA GLY A 104 12.80 2.28 11.62
C GLY A 104 11.45 2.97 11.39
N TYR A 105 10.53 2.32 10.67
CA TYR A 105 9.17 2.82 10.45
C TYR A 105 8.34 2.73 11.73
N CYS A 106 8.38 1.60 12.43
CA CYS A 106 7.71 1.43 13.71
C CYS A 106 8.17 2.48 14.73
N LEU A 107 9.48 2.76 14.82
CA LEU A 107 10.01 3.78 15.73
C LEU A 107 9.52 5.19 15.38
N ARG A 108 9.49 5.55 14.09
CA ARG A 108 8.95 6.85 13.63
C ARG A 108 7.48 7.06 13.97
N ARG A 109 6.72 5.97 14.06
CA ARG A 109 5.27 5.99 14.33
C ARG A 109 4.87 5.49 15.71
N ALA A 110 5.82 5.21 16.58
CA ALA A 110 5.57 4.59 17.90
C ALA A 110 4.62 5.41 18.79
N ASP A 111 4.65 6.74 18.66
CA ASP A 111 3.81 7.65 19.45
C ASP A 111 2.51 8.06 18.72
N HIS A 112 2.19 7.43 17.59
CA HIS A 112 0.98 7.77 16.83
C HIS A 112 -0.28 7.35 17.63
N PRO A 113 -1.26 8.25 17.84
CA PRO A 113 -2.38 7.98 18.74
C PRO A 113 -3.52 7.16 18.10
N ASP A 114 -3.51 7.01 16.78
CA ASP A 114 -4.57 6.32 16.04
C ASP A 114 -4.41 4.79 16.10
N PHE A 115 -5.52 4.09 16.30
CA PHE A 115 -5.60 2.63 16.38
C PHE A 115 -5.03 1.89 15.15
N PHE A 116 -5.06 2.51 13.97
CA PHE A 116 -4.62 1.88 12.73
C PHE A 116 -3.12 2.06 12.42
N ILE A 117 -2.33 2.58 13.36
CA ILE A 117 -0.86 2.64 13.28
C ILE A 117 -0.26 1.86 14.43
#